data_AF-A0A1E3X4X2-F1
#
_entry.id   AF-A0A1E3X4X2-F1
#
_cell.length_a   1.000
_cell.length_b   1.000
_cell.length_c   1.000
_cell.angle_alpha   90.00
_cell.angle_beta   90.00
_cell.angle_gamma   90.00
#
_symmetry.space_group_name_H-M   'P 1'
#
loop_
_entity.id
_entity.type
_entity.pdbx_description
1 polymer ?
#
loop_
_entity_poly.entity_id
_entity_poly.type
_entity_poly.pdbx_seq_one_letter_code
_entity_poly.pdbx_strand_id
1 'polypeptide(L)'
;MGNRYEKTAKKAAEQTNLKYTAEISSLTRLKDTQINRLFPKRTDKEKLMKLLAIVKDSTDEAEKKARLLENIEDLSPILIRLVGVLV
;
A
#
# COMPACT_ATOMS: atom_id res chain seq x y z
N MET A 1 20.05 24.72 -5.24
CA MET A 1 18.81 24.67 -6.03
C MET A 1 18.82 23.36 -6.81
N GLY A 2 17.89 22.44 -6.55
CA GLY A 2 17.90 21.12 -7.21
C GLY A 2 17.71 21.21 -8.73
N ASN A 3 18.41 20.34 -9.46
CA ASN A 3 18.41 20.29 -10.93
C ASN A 3 16.96 20.07 -11.44
N ARG A 4 16.61 20.56 -12.65
CA ARG A 4 15.27 20.41 -13.26
C ARG A 4 14.80 18.95 -13.28
N TYR A 5 15.73 18.01 -13.43
CA TYR A 5 15.46 16.57 -13.36
C TYR A 5 14.99 16.13 -11.97
N GLU A 6 15.65 16.58 -10.90
CA GLU A 6 15.25 16.26 -9.52
C GLU A 6 13.87 16.81 -9.18
N LYS A 7 13.57 18.05 -9.61
CA LYS A 7 12.23 18.64 -9.41
C LYS A 7 11.15 17.85 -10.13
N THR A 8 11.44 17.36 -11.34
CA THR A 8 10.51 16.56 -12.13
C THR A 8 10.29 15.19 -11.50
N ALA A 9 11.37 14.53 -11.08
CA ALA A 9 11.31 13.26 -10.37
C ALA A 9 10.51 13.36 -9.05
N LYS A 10 10.74 14.43 -8.28
CA LYS A 10 10.00 14.68 -7.04
C LYS A 10 8.50 14.86 -7.27
N LYS A 11 8.12 15.68 -8.26
CA LYS A 11 6.70 15.86 -8.64
C LYS A 11 6.05 14.54 -9.07
N ALA A 12 6.74 13.72 -9.86
CA ALA A 12 6.22 12.43 -10.28
C ALA A 12 6.04 11.46 -9.09
N ALA A 13 7.01 11.45 -8.16
CA ALA A 13 6.92 10.66 -6.94
C ALA A 13 5.72 11.10 -6.07
N GLU A 14 5.54 12.40 -5.88
CA GLU A 14 4.40 12.97 -5.12
C GLU A 14 3.05 12.60 -5.77
N GLN A 15 2.93 12.75 -7.09
CA GLN A 15 1.71 12.39 -7.82
C GLN A 15 1.40 10.89 -7.71
N THR A 16 2.41 10.03 -7.83
CA THR A 16 2.24 8.58 -7.68
C THR A 16 1.80 8.23 -6.27
N ASN A 17 2.42 8.86 -5.27
CA ASN A 17 2.09 8.64 -3.87
C ASN A 17 0.65 9.05 -3.53
N LEU A 18 0.16 10.15 -4.11
CA LEU A 18 -1.23 10.59 -3.98
C LEU A 18 -2.20 9.62 -4.63
N LYS A 19 -1.88 9.12 -5.83
CA LYS A 19 -2.70 8.12 -6.53
C LYS A 19 -2.84 6.84 -5.71
N TYR A 20 -1.74 6.33 -5.13
CA TYR A 20 -1.81 5.15 -4.27
C TYR A 20 -2.67 5.39 -3.03
N THR A 21 -2.55 6.55 -2.38
CA THR A 21 -3.41 6.86 -1.23
C THR A 21 -4.88 6.86 -1.61
N ALA A 22 -5.24 7.52 -2.72
CA ALA A 22 -6.62 7.58 -3.20
C ALA A 22 -7.19 6.19 -3.52
N GLU A 23 -6.39 5.35 -4.20
CA GLU A 23 -6.80 3.98 -4.54
C GLU A 23 -7.03 3.15 -3.27
N ILE A 24 -6.09 3.15 -2.33
CA ILE A 24 -6.20 2.43 -1.05
C ILE A 24 -7.42 2.91 -0.25
N SER A 25 -7.69 4.22 -0.25
CA SER A 25 -8.85 4.82 0.40
C SER A 25 -10.16 4.33 -0.20
N SER A 26 -10.25 4.21 -1.53
CA SER A 26 -11.43 3.68 -2.21
C SER A 26 -11.71 2.20 -1.94
N LEU A 27 -10.67 1.41 -1.65
CA LEU A 27 -10.78 -0.04 -1.44
C LEU A 27 -10.98 -0.43 0.03
N THR A 28 -10.76 0.50 0.96
CA THR A 28 -10.75 0.25 2.41
C THR A 28 -11.65 1.24 3.15
N ARG A 29 -11.78 1.10 4.48
CA ARG A 29 -12.45 2.09 5.33
C ARG A 29 -11.48 3.14 5.89
N LEU A 30 -10.22 3.10 5.48
CA LEU A 30 -9.18 4.01 5.97
C LEU A 30 -9.25 5.34 5.23
N LYS A 31 -9.17 6.44 5.97
CA LYS A 31 -9.04 7.77 5.38
C LYS A 31 -7.61 8.01 4.88
N ASP A 32 -7.45 8.88 3.88
CA ASP A 32 -6.16 9.28 3.31
C ASP A 32 -5.13 9.70 4.37
N THR A 33 -5.57 10.42 5.40
CA THR A 33 -4.73 10.85 6.52
C THR A 33 -4.22 9.68 7.36
N GLN A 34 -5.04 8.65 7.56
CA GLN A 34 -4.65 7.42 8.26
C GLN A 34 -3.67 6.61 7.41
N ILE A 35 -3.94 6.48 6.11
CA ILE A 35 -3.06 5.78 5.16
C ILE A 35 -1.67 6.43 5.13
N ASN A 36 -1.61 7.77 5.01
CA ASN A 36 -0.34 8.49 4.98
C ASN A 36 0.42 8.42 6.31
N ARG A 37 -0.28 8.31 7.45
CA ARG A 37 0.35 8.14 8.77
C ARG A 37 0.92 6.74 8.96
N LEU A 38 0.20 5.71 8.53
CA LEU A 38 0.58 4.30 8.70
C LEU A 38 1.62 3.84 7.67
N PHE A 39 1.52 4.36 6.45
CA PHE A 39 2.33 3.99 5.30
C PHE A 39 2.88 5.25 4.62
N PRO A 40 3.81 5.99 5.27
CA PRO A 40 4.34 7.24 4.73
C PRO A 40 5.22 7.00 3.50
N LYS A 41 5.86 5.83 3.40
CA LYS A 41 6.72 5.47 2.27
C LYS A 41 5.88 4.96 1.11
N ARG A 42 6.22 5.39 -0.11
CA ARG A 42 5.60 4.91 -1.35
C ARG A 42 5.66 3.38 -1.47
N THR A 43 6.81 2.78 -1.15
CA THR A 43 7.01 1.32 -1.18
C THR A 43 6.03 0.59 -0.27
N ASP A 44 5.73 1.15 0.91
CA ASP A 44 4.81 0.52 1.85
C ASP A 44 3.37 0.56 1.31
N LYS A 45 3.00 1.63 0.60
CA LYS A 45 1.70 1.73 -0.09
C LYS A 45 1.59 0.77 -1.27
N GLU A 46 2.66 0.57 -2.03
CA GLU A 46 2.71 -0.42 -3.11
C GLU A 46 2.48 -1.83 -2.56
N LYS A 47 3.15 -2.18 -1.45
CA LYS A 47 2.92 -3.47 -0.76
C LYS A 47 1.50 -3.59 -0.22
N LEU A 48 0.93 -2.51 0.33
CA LEU A 48 -0.47 -2.50 0.76
C LEU A 48 -1.42 -2.73 -0.42
N MET A 49 -1.20 -2.12 -1.58
CA MET A 49 -2.01 -2.41 -2.76
C MET A 49 -1.89 -3.87 -3.20
N LYS A 50 -0.68 -4.45 -3.16
CA LYS A 50 -0.47 -5.87 -3.47
C LYS A 50 -1.23 -6.78 -2.50
N LEU A 51 -1.20 -6.45 -1.20
CA LEU A 51 -1.99 -7.17 -0.19
C LEU A 51 -3.50 -7.04 -0.45
N LEU A 52 -3.98 -5.83 -0.74
CA LEU A 52 -5.39 -5.61 -1.04
C LEU A 52 -5.83 -6.36 -2.30
N ALA A 53 -4.98 -6.42 -3.33
CA ALA A 53 -5.25 -7.19 -4.53
C ALA A 53 -5.45 -8.68 -4.23
N ILE A 54 -4.61 -9.28 -3.36
CA ILE A 54 -4.76 -10.68 -2.94
C ILE A 54 -6.05 -10.87 -2.14
N VAL A 55 -6.35 -9.99 -1.19
CA VAL A 55 -7.53 -10.14 -0.30
C VAL A 55 -8.84 -9.93 -1.06
N LYS A 56 -8.87 -8.93 -1.97
CA LYS A 56 -10.05 -8.56 -2.77
C LYS A 56 -10.23 -9.40 -4.02
N ASP A 57 -9.26 -10.25 -4.38
CA ASP A 57 -9.40 -11.21 -5.48
C ASP A 57 -10.69 -12.03 -5.28
N SER A 58 -11.37 -12.37 -6.36
CA SER A 58 -12.57 -13.22 -6.34
C SER A 58 -12.25 -14.71 -6.22
N THR A 59 -10.97 -15.09 -6.19
CA THR A 59 -10.50 -16.46 -5.96
C THR A 59 -10.90 -17.01 -4.59
N ASP A 60 -10.83 -18.34 -4.44
CA ASP A 60 -11.15 -19.00 -3.19
C ASP A 60 -10.13 -18.70 -2.07
N GLU A 61 -10.53 -19.00 -0.84
CA GLU A 61 -9.72 -18.69 0.34
C GLU A 61 -8.39 -19.47 0.38
N ALA A 62 -8.34 -20.68 -0.20
CA ALA A 62 -7.13 -21.49 -0.24
C ALA A 62 -6.09 -20.87 -1.17
N GLU A 63 -6.51 -20.38 -2.34
CA GLU A 63 -5.63 -19.70 -3.28
C GLU A 63 -5.12 -18.37 -2.73
N LYS A 64 -5.99 -17.59 -2.05
CA LYS A 64 -5.57 -16.37 -1.35
C LYS A 64 -4.51 -16.67 -0.29
N LYS A 65 -4.70 -17.72 0.49
CA LYS A 65 -3.73 -18.15 1.51
C LYS A 65 -2.39 -18.53 0.88
N ALA A 66 -2.40 -19.29 -0.21
CA ALA A 66 -1.18 -19.66 -0.92
C ALA A 66 -0.41 -18.42 -1.39
N ARG A 67 -1.08 -17.47 -2.05
CA ARG A 67 -0.47 -16.22 -2.52
C ARG A 67 0.04 -15.33 -1.37
N LEU A 68 -0.65 -15.30 -0.23
CA LEU A 68 -0.16 -14.61 0.96
C LEU A 68 1.12 -15.25 1.50
N LEU A 69 1.17 -16.58 1.58
CA LEU A 69 2.35 -17.31 2.05
C LEU A 69 3.55 -17.10 1.13
N GLU A 70 3.34 -17.13 -0.19
CA GLU A 70 4.39 -16.84 -1.20
C GLU A 70 4.99 -15.43 -1.05
N ASN A 71 4.24 -14.50 -0.47
CA ASN A 71 4.64 -13.10 -0.34
C ASN A 71 4.80 -12.66 1.14
N ILE A 72 4.85 -13.61 2.07
CA ILE A 72 4.69 -13.30 3.51
C ILE A 72 5.85 -12.46 4.06
N GLU A 73 7.08 -12.68 3.62
CA GLU A 73 8.23 -11.88 4.06
C GLU A 73 8.07 -10.41 3.66
N ASP A 74 7.53 -10.16 2.47
CA ASP A 74 7.34 -8.82 1.94
C ASP A 74 6.11 -8.11 2.55
N LEU A 75 5.02 -8.86 2.76
CA LEU A 75 3.73 -8.33 3.19
C LEU A 75 3.52 -8.34 4.71
N SER A 76 4.26 -9.17 5.46
CA SER A 76 4.11 -9.29 6.92
C SER A 76 4.27 -7.96 7.68
N PRO A 77 5.21 -7.04 7.34
CA PRO A 77 5.28 -5.76 8.05
C PRO A 77 4.04 -4.90 7.84
N ILE A 78 3.40 -5.00 6.67
CA ILE A 78 2.18 -4.27 6.34
C ILE A 78 0.99 -4.87 7.08
N LEU A 79 0.88 -6.20 7.10
CA LEU A 79 -0.13 -6.93 7.86
C LEU A 79 -0.09 -6.57 9.34
N ILE A 80 1.08 -6.60 9.97
CA ILE A 80 1.26 -6.24 11.39
C ILE A 80 0.80 -4.80 11.65
N ARG A 81 1.18 -3.85 10.79
CA ARG A 81 0.75 -2.44 10.93
C ARG A 81 -0.77 -2.27 10.78
N LEU A 82 -1.40 -3.01 9.86
CA LEU A 82 -2.86 -2.96 9.69
C LEU A 82 -3.58 -3.54 10.92
N VAL A 83 -3.12 -4.67 11.44
CA VAL A 83 -3.71 -5.27 12.64
C VAL A 83 -3.58 -4.32 13.83
N GLY A 84 -2.44 -3.65 14.01
CA GLY A 84 -2.25 -2.64 15.06
C GLY A 84 -3.11 -1.37 14.93
N VAL A 85 -3.96 -1.25 13.91
CA VAL A 85 -5.01 -0.22 13.82
C VAL A 85 -6.34 -0.73 14.39
N LEU A 86 -6.55 -2.05 14.35
CA LEU A 86 -7.79 -2.71 14.76
C LEU A 86 -7.81 -3.07 16.24
N VAL A 87 -6.63 -3.35 16.82
CA VAL A 87 -6.38 -3.62 18.24
C VAL A 87 -5.59 -2.48 18.86
#